data_AF-A0A7V9VIB9-F1
#
_entry.id   AF-A0A7V9VIB9-F1
#
_cell.length_a   1.000
_cell.length_b   1.000
_cell.length_c   1.000
_cell.angle_alpha   90.00
_cell.angle_beta   90.00
_cell.angle_gamma   90.00
#
_symmetry.space_group_name_H-M   'P 1'
#
loop_
_entity.id
_entity.type
_entity.pdbx_description
1 polymer ?
#
loop_
_entity_poly.entity_id
_entity_poly.type
_entity_poly.pdbx_seq_one_letter_code
_entity_poly.pdbx_strand_id
1 'polypeptide(L)'
;LEITDELCPWNNGTFTFSGSNAGLMVSEGGKPKAKITIQGLSSLVFSGHDPADFTFRGWGEPDARAQETLRSIFPPGVPDLHETF
;
A
#
# COMPACT_ATOMS: atom_id res chain seq x y z
N LEU A 1 -6.16 -5.26 -2.74
CA LEU A 1 -6.05 -3.93 -3.34
C LEU A 1 -6.05 -4.11 -4.85
N GLU A 2 -6.63 -3.17 -5.58
CA GLU A 2 -6.34 -3.02 -7.01
C GLU A 2 -5.20 -2.01 -7.14
N ILE A 3 -4.09 -2.41 -7.77
CA ILE A 3 -2.87 -1.61 -7.93
C ILE A 3 -2.78 -1.13 -9.38
N THR A 4 -2.45 0.15 -9.56
CA THR A 4 -2.17 0.75 -10.86
C THR A 4 -0.76 1.32 -10.95
N ASP A 5 -0.08 1.05 -12.04
CA ASP A 5 1.26 1.51 -12.35
C ASP A 5 1.37 1.80 -13.87
N GLU A 6 1.54 3.07 -14.23
CA GLU A 6 1.60 3.49 -15.64
C GLU A 6 2.92 3.11 -16.32
N LEU A 7 3.99 2.90 -15.55
CA LEU A 7 5.34 2.69 -16.07
C LEU A 7 5.72 1.21 -16.09
N CYS A 8 5.21 0.44 -15.14
CA CYS A 8 5.54 -0.97 -14.97
C CYS A 8 4.27 -1.83 -15.06
N PRO A 9 3.86 -2.27 -16.27
CA PRO A 9 2.63 -3.01 -16.49
C PRO A 9 2.46 -4.24 -15.59
N TRP A 10 3.55 -4.92 -15.25
CA TRP A 10 3.57 -6.12 -14.40
C TRP A 10 3.17 -5.85 -12.93
N ASN A 11 3.17 -4.59 -12.47
CA ASN A 11 2.68 -4.23 -11.14
C ASN A 11 1.16 -4.02 -11.10
N ASN A 12 0.50 -3.91 -12.26
CA ASN A 12 -0.94 -3.71 -12.32
C ASN A 12 -1.67 -5.00 -11.98
N GLY A 13 -2.73 -4.91 -11.19
CA GLY A 13 -3.57 -6.06 -10.91
C GLY A 13 -4.28 -5.97 -9.57
N THR A 14 -5.02 -7.03 -9.26
CA THR A 14 -5.60 -7.21 -7.93
C THR A 14 -4.70 -8.09 -7.10
N PHE A 15 -4.37 -7.65 -5.89
CA PHE A 15 -3.51 -8.38 -4.96
C PHE A 15 -4.15 -8.45 -3.57
N THR A 16 -3.99 -9.59 -2.92
CA THR A 16 -4.37 -9.78 -1.52
C THR A 16 -3.12 -9.68 -0.65
N PHE A 17 -3.19 -8.83 0.38
CA PHE A 17 -2.13 -8.62 1.35
C PHE A 17 -2.60 -9.16 2.69
N SER A 18 -1.78 -9.95 3.37
CA SER A 18 -2.06 -10.44 4.71
C SER A 18 -0.82 -10.34 5.60
N GLY A 19 -0.97 -9.66 6.74
CA GLY A 19 0.04 -9.60 7.77
C GLY A 19 -0.07 -10.83 8.68
N SER A 20 1.07 -11.47 8.96
CA SER A 20 1.19 -12.51 9.98
C SER A 20 2.41 -12.23 10.85
N ASN A 21 2.54 -12.91 11.99
CA ASN A 21 3.74 -12.81 12.84
C ASN A 21 5.05 -13.20 12.13
N ALA A 22 4.99 -13.82 10.94
CA ALA A 22 6.14 -14.20 10.12
C ALA A 22 6.43 -13.23 8.97
N GLY A 23 5.68 -12.13 8.84
CA GLY A 23 5.84 -11.13 7.79
C GLY A 23 4.59 -10.92 6.93
N LEU A 24 4.76 -10.12 5.87
CA LEU A 24 3.73 -9.79 4.89
C LEU A 24 3.68 -10.87 3.81
N MET A 25 2.51 -11.48 3.62
CA MET A 25 2.23 -12.34 2.48
C MET A 25 1.45 -11.59 1.42
N VAL A 26 1.83 -11.81 0.15
CA VAL A 26 1.19 -11.20 -1.01
C VAL A 26 0.82 -12.31 -1.99
N SER A 27 -0.42 -12.29 -2.48
CA SER A 27 -0.88 -13.18 -3.54
C SER A 27 -1.70 -12.42 -4.57
N GLU A 28 -1.69 -12.90 -5.82
CA GLU A 28 -2.55 -12.36 -6.88
C GLU A 28 -4.02 -12.71 -6.62
N GLY A 29 -4.91 -11.82 -7.05
CA GLY A 29 -6.36 -11.97 -6.97
C GLY A 29 -6.99 -11.53 -5.64
N GLY A 30 -8.23 -11.96 -5.43
CA GLY A 30 -9.09 -11.56 -4.32
C GLY A 30 -10.12 -10.50 -4.69
N LYS A 31 -10.89 -10.01 -3.70
CA LYS A 31 -11.85 -8.91 -3.90
C LYS A 31 -11.21 -7.60 -3.42
N PRO A 32 -10.91 -6.64 -4.31
CA PRO A 32 -10.27 -5.40 -3.89
C PRO A 32 -11.17 -4.63 -2.93
N LYS A 33 -10.57 -4.09 -1.88
CA LYS A 33 -11.23 -3.21 -0.88
C LYS A 33 -10.98 -1.73 -1.15
N ALA A 34 -9.93 -1.45 -1.91
CA ALA A 34 -9.56 -0.11 -2.36
C ALA A 34 -8.72 -0.25 -3.64
N LYS A 35 -8.72 0.82 -4.43
CA LYS A 35 -7.82 1.02 -5.55
C LYS A 35 -6.79 2.07 -5.15
N ILE A 36 -5.51 1.74 -5.33
CA ILE A 36 -4.40 2.65 -5.04
C ILE A 36 -3.36 2.59 -6.16
N THR A 37 -2.57 3.66 -6.30
CA THR A 37 -1.45 3.68 -7.23
C THR A 37 -0.23 2.98 -6.63
N ILE A 38 0.77 2.67 -7.46
CA ILE A 38 2.04 2.12 -7.00
C ILE A 38 2.77 3.05 -6.02
N GLN A 39 2.63 4.38 -6.17
CA GLN A 39 3.18 5.35 -5.23
C GLN A 39 2.50 5.24 -3.86
N GLY A 40 1.18 5.05 -3.83
CA GLY A 40 0.44 4.78 -2.59
C GLY A 40 0.95 3.52 -1.90
N LEU A 41 1.14 2.42 -2.64
CA LEU A 41 1.70 1.19 -2.07
C LEU A 41 3.11 1.39 -1.53
N SER A 42 4.00 2.01 -2.31
CA SER A 42 5.38 2.32 -1.87
C SER A 42 5.39 3.17 -0.60
N SER A 43 4.44 4.10 -0.46
CA SER A 43 4.34 4.96 0.72
C SER A 43 3.96 4.19 1.99
N LEU A 44 3.14 3.14 1.87
CA LEU A 44 2.81 2.25 2.99
C LEU A 44 4.02 1.44 3.45
N VAL A 45 4.80 0.96 2.48
CA VAL A 45 5.92 0.04 2.72
C VAL A 45 7.13 0.77 3.28
N PHE A 46 7.47 1.96 2.75
CA PHE A 46 8.76 2.58 3.01
C PHE A 46 8.73 3.87 3.82
N SER A 47 7.61 4.60 3.84
CA SER A 47 7.56 5.92 4.51
C SER A 47 6.48 6.05 5.57
N GLY A 48 5.63 5.03 5.75
CA GLY A 48 4.62 5.02 6.80
C GLY A 48 3.54 6.09 6.64
N HIS A 49 3.28 6.56 5.40
CA HIS A 49 2.22 7.54 5.14
C HIS A 49 0.85 6.99 5.54
N ASP A 50 0.01 7.83 6.12
CA ASP A 50 -1.36 7.44 6.48
C ASP A 50 -2.22 7.28 5.20
N PRO A 51 -2.92 6.14 5.02
CA PRO A 51 -3.79 5.92 3.87
C PRO A 51 -4.93 6.94 3.73
N ALA A 52 -5.29 7.66 4.80
CA ALA A 52 -6.26 8.77 4.75
C ALA A 52 -5.76 9.95 3.90
N ASP A 53 -4.45 10.09 3.71
CA ASP A 53 -3.86 11.16 2.92
C ASP A 53 -3.91 10.87 1.40
N PHE A 54 -4.26 9.65 1.00
CA PHE A 54 -4.08 9.19 -0.39
C PHE A 54 -4.97 9.95 -1.37
N THR A 55 -6.19 10.28 -0.97
CA THR A 55 -7.12 11.05 -1.80
C THR A 55 -6.55 12.42 -2.13
N PHE A 56 -5.91 13.10 -1.18
CA PHE A 56 -5.29 14.42 -1.40
C PHE A 56 -4.05 14.35 -2.28
N ARG A 57 -3.40 13.17 -2.38
CA ARG A 57 -2.19 12.93 -3.17
C ARG A 57 -2.48 12.33 -4.55
N GLY A 58 -3.73 11.99 -4.84
CA GLY A 58 -4.10 11.24 -6.05
C GLY A 58 -3.58 9.79 -6.06
N TRP A 59 -3.32 9.20 -4.88
CA TRP A 59 -2.79 7.84 -4.74
C TRP A 59 -3.87 6.77 -4.56
N GLY A 60 -5.14 7.17 -4.60
CA GLY A 60 -6.28 6.29 -4.43
C GLY A 60 -7.27 6.83 -3.40
N GLU A 61 -8.39 6.13 -3.26
CA GLU A 61 -9.49 6.51 -2.38
C GLU A 61 -9.90 5.34 -1.48
N PRO A 62 -9.04 4.89 -0.56
CA PRO A 62 -9.41 3.86 0.40
C PRO A 62 -10.48 4.39 1.36
N ASP A 63 -11.58 3.65 1.54
CA ASP A 63 -12.59 3.96 2.55
C ASP A 63 -12.05 3.80 3.98
N ALA A 64 -12.79 4.26 4.99
CA ALA A 64 -12.33 4.23 6.39
C ALA A 64 -11.93 2.82 6.87
N ARG A 65 -12.65 1.78 6.43
CA ARG A 65 -12.37 0.39 6.80
C ARG A 65 -11.10 -0.12 6.12
N ALA A 66 -10.89 0.24 4.85
CA ALA A 66 -9.68 -0.06 4.12
C ALA A 66 -8.49 0.67 4.74
N GLN A 67 -8.63 1.94 5.14
CA GLN A 67 -7.59 2.69 5.84
C GLN A 67 -7.17 2.00 7.14
N GLU A 68 -8.12 1.61 7.99
CA GLU A 68 -7.84 0.86 9.23
C GLU A 68 -7.10 -0.46 8.95
N THR A 69 -7.56 -1.19 7.93
CA THR A 69 -6.93 -2.45 7.52
C THR A 69 -5.50 -2.22 7.05
N LEU A 70 -5.27 -1.17 6.25
CA LEU A 70 -3.96 -0.80 5.75
C LEU A 70 -3.01 -0.38 6.89
N ARG A 71 -3.47 0.43 7.86
CA ARG A 71 -2.68 0.78 9.05
C ARG A 71 -2.29 -0.45 9.88
N SER A 72 -3.16 -1.47 9.93
CA SER A 72 -2.87 -2.72 10.65
C SER A 72 -1.85 -3.60 9.93
N ILE A 73 -1.87 -3.63 8.60
CA ILE A 73 -0.95 -4.46 7.79
C ILE A 73 0.40 -3.76 7.60
N PHE A 74 0.37 -2.44 7.44
CA PHE A 74 1.52 -1.55 7.25
C PHE A 74 1.57 -0.57 8.42
N PRO A 75 2.06 -1.02 9.60
CA PRO A 75 2.17 -0.14 10.75
C PRO A 75 3.12 1.03 10.43
N PRO A 76 2.74 2.28 10.78
CA PRO A 76 3.55 3.44 10.47
C PRO A 76 4.88 3.38 11.21
N GLY A 77 5.97 3.60 10.47
CA GLY A 77 7.33 3.72 10.99
C GLY A 77 8.01 4.92 10.36
N VAL A 78 8.87 5.58 11.12
CA VAL A 78 9.74 6.63 10.58
C VAL A 78 10.95 5.92 9.95
N PRO A 79 11.12 5.97 8.62
CA PRO A 79 12.29 5.37 7.99
C PRO A 79 13.56 6.14 8.39
N ASP A 80 14.64 5.40 8.59
CA ASP A 80 15.99 5.94 8.78
C ASP A 80 16.88 5.47 7.62
N LEU A 81 17.55 6.41 6.96
CA LEU A 81 18.44 6.14 5.83
C LEU A 81 19.83 6.68 6.17
N HIS A 82 20.74 5.77 6.46
CA HIS A 82 22.10 6.11 6.86
C HIS A 82 23.04 6.43 5.69
N GLU A 83 22.81 5.83 4.53
CA GLU A 83 23.68 5.97 3.36
C GLU A 83 23.16 7.04 2.38
N THR A 84 24.08 7.77 1.76
CA THR A 84 23.81 8.78 0.72
C THR A 84 24.63 8.42 -0.53
N PHE A 85 24.00 8.44 -1.71
CA PHE A 85 24.58 8.03 -3.00
C PHE A 85 24.51 9.13 -4.04
#